data_AF-A0A8T3XB65-F1
#
_entry.id   AF-A0A8T3XB65-F1
#
_cell.length_a   1.000
_cell.length_b   1.000
_cell.length_c   1.000
_cell.angle_alpha   90.00
_cell.angle_beta   90.00
_cell.angle_gamma   90.00
#
_symmetry.space_group_name_H-M   'P 1'
#
loop_
_entity.id
_entity.type
_entity.pdbx_description
1 polymer ?
#
loop_
_entity_poly.entity_id
_entity_poly.type
_entity_poly.pdbx_seq_one_letter_code
_entity_poly.pdbx_strand_id
1 'polypeptide(L)'
;MNNSHLTAYALDFVSFLIQKTRNRNKIRNIILFGSVARQDESKESDIDIFVDILEDNKIIEKEINFILENFTDSVKYKNYWKLFGIKNEIKLNIGNIDNWKELKPSLIADGIVLYGKYKPKIKEGQHNVFFIWENIKPNAKRVLFNKKVFGYKQNKKSYHGLLVQYKGERLGKGCIVVPIEHSSFFHSLFKKFKVNVRIKKVLEYY
;
A
#
# COMPACT_ATOMS: atom_id res chain seq x y z
N MET A 1 -29.27 -15.19 6.30
CA MET A 1 -28.60 -14.76 5.06
C MET A 1 -27.28 -15.51 5.00
N ASN A 2 -26.76 -15.80 3.81
CA ASN A 2 -25.43 -16.42 3.71
C ASN A 2 -24.36 -15.33 3.83
N ASN A 3 -23.35 -15.55 4.67
CA ASN A 3 -22.20 -14.65 4.90
C ASN A 3 -21.61 -14.10 3.59
N SER A 4 -21.51 -14.98 2.59
CA SER A 4 -21.03 -14.68 1.24
C SER A 4 -21.71 -13.46 0.58
N HIS A 5 -22.96 -13.16 0.92
CA HIS A 5 -23.66 -11.99 0.37
C HIS A 5 -23.21 -10.66 1.01
N LEU A 6 -22.95 -10.62 2.31
CA LEU A 6 -22.43 -9.41 2.97
C LEU A 6 -20.98 -9.17 2.59
N THR A 7 -20.16 -10.22 2.48
CA THR A 7 -18.80 -10.13 1.93
C THR A 7 -18.81 -9.66 0.47
N ALA A 8 -19.73 -10.13 -0.36
CA ALA A 8 -19.88 -9.66 -1.75
C ALA A 8 -20.34 -8.20 -1.83
N TYR A 9 -21.24 -7.77 -0.95
CA TYR A 9 -21.67 -6.37 -0.84
C TYR A 9 -20.52 -5.45 -0.38
N ALA A 10 -19.71 -5.90 0.58
CA ALA A 10 -18.49 -5.21 1.00
C ALA A 10 -17.45 -5.12 -0.14
N LEU A 11 -17.24 -6.20 -0.91
CA LEU A 11 -16.37 -6.20 -2.10
C LEU A 11 -16.86 -5.21 -3.18
N ASP A 12 -18.18 -5.09 -3.34
CA ASP A 12 -18.79 -4.15 -4.26
C ASP A 12 -18.58 -2.68 -3.85
N PHE A 13 -18.73 -2.37 -2.56
CA PHE A 13 -18.35 -1.07 -2.01
C PHE A 13 -16.85 -0.80 -2.24
N VAL A 14 -15.97 -1.78 -1.94
CA VAL A 14 -14.53 -1.65 -2.14
C VAL A 14 -14.19 -1.39 -3.61
N SER A 15 -14.84 -2.08 -4.54
CA SER A 15 -14.68 -1.86 -5.99
C SER A 15 -15.06 -0.42 -6.38
N PHE A 16 -16.22 0.06 -5.90
CA PHE A 16 -16.67 1.44 -6.12
C PHE A 16 -15.70 2.47 -5.51
N LEU A 17 -15.25 2.23 -4.28
CA LEU A 17 -14.27 3.08 -3.59
C LEU A 17 -12.97 3.19 -4.38
N ILE A 18 -12.44 2.06 -4.85
CA ILE A 18 -11.21 2.01 -5.66
C ILE A 18 -11.37 2.73 -7.00
N GLN A 19 -12.55 2.69 -7.61
CA GLN A 19 -12.85 3.39 -8.85
C GLN A 19 -12.97 4.91 -8.66
N LYS A 20 -13.51 5.37 -7.53
CA LYS A 20 -13.85 6.78 -7.29
C LYS A 20 -12.75 7.58 -6.57
N THR A 21 -11.94 6.94 -5.73
CA THR A 21 -10.94 7.65 -4.92
C THR A 21 -9.78 8.22 -5.75
N ARG A 22 -9.47 9.50 -5.53
CA ARG A 22 -8.30 10.18 -6.09
C ARG A 22 -7.03 9.90 -5.29
N ASN A 23 -7.17 9.56 -4.01
CA ASN A 23 -6.06 9.22 -3.10
C ASN A 23 -5.73 7.71 -3.09
N ARG A 24 -6.08 7.01 -4.18
CA ARG A 24 -5.85 5.58 -4.45
C ARG A 24 -4.44 5.08 -4.07
N ASN A 25 -3.40 5.89 -4.24
CA ASN A 25 -2.01 5.55 -3.91
C ASN A 25 -1.67 5.56 -2.41
N LYS A 26 -2.52 6.17 -1.56
CA LYS A 26 -2.31 6.29 -0.11
C LYS A 26 -3.02 5.21 0.71
N ILE A 27 -3.98 4.50 0.12
CA ILE A 27 -4.63 3.33 0.72
C ILE A 27 -3.69 2.12 0.56
N ARG A 28 -3.19 1.59 1.68
CA ARG A 28 -2.38 0.36 1.77
C ARG A 28 -3.26 -0.87 1.57
N ASN A 29 -4.29 -1.02 2.40
CA ASN A 29 -5.20 -2.16 2.45
C ASN A 29 -6.64 -1.70 2.73
N ILE A 30 -7.63 -2.53 2.40
CA ILE A 30 -9.00 -2.43 2.89
C ILE A 30 -9.38 -3.81 3.43
N ILE A 31 -9.83 -3.85 4.67
CA ILE A 31 -9.98 -5.07 5.47
C ILE A 31 -11.41 -5.10 6.01
N LEU A 32 -12.16 -6.15 5.68
CA LEU A 32 -13.42 -6.48 6.35
C LEU A 32 -13.09 -7.14 7.68
N PHE A 33 -13.71 -6.70 8.76
CA PHE A 33 -13.53 -7.25 10.09
C PHE A 33 -14.87 -7.35 10.83
N GLY A 34 -14.85 -7.52 12.14
CA GLY A 34 -16.06 -7.60 12.94
C GLY A 34 -16.83 -8.90 12.66
N SER A 35 -18.14 -8.85 12.83
CA SER A 35 -18.95 -10.09 12.85
C SER A 35 -18.97 -10.84 11.52
N VAL A 36 -19.10 -10.11 10.42
CA VAL A 36 -19.11 -10.68 9.05
C VAL A 36 -17.79 -11.37 8.70
N ALA A 37 -16.66 -10.92 9.23
CA ALA A 37 -15.37 -11.57 8.99
C ALA A 37 -15.21 -12.87 9.80
N ARG A 38 -15.74 -12.90 11.04
CA ARG A 38 -15.71 -14.08 11.93
C ARG A 38 -16.79 -15.12 11.63
N GLN A 39 -17.74 -14.81 10.75
CA GLN A 39 -18.92 -15.65 10.45
C GLN A 39 -19.87 -15.81 11.65
N ASP A 40 -19.88 -14.84 12.56
CA ASP A 40 -20.79 -14.77 13.72
C ASP A 40 -21.91 -13.72 13.55
N GLU A 41 -22.15 -13.28 12.31
CA GLU A 41 -23.09 -12.20 12.03
C GLU A 41 -24.57 -12.58 12.14
N SER A 42 -25.37 -11.60 12.56
CA SER A 42 -26.83 -11.63 12.48
C SER A 42 -27.32 -11.03 11.15
N LYS A 43 -28.62 -11.15 10.86
CA LYS A 43 -29.24 -10.46 9.71
C LYS A 43 -29.11 -8.92 9.79
N GLU A 44 -28.97 -8.38 10.99
CA GLU A 44 -28.96 -6.94 11.29
C GLU A 44 -27.55 -6.43 11.59
N SER A 45 -26.53 -7.30 11.56
CA SER A 45 -25.14 -6.92 11.82
C SER A 45 -24.63 -5.88 10.82
N ASP A 46 -23.88 -4.92 11.33
CA ASP A 46 -23.13 -3.97 10.53
C ASP A 46 -21.94 -4.64 9.83
N ILE A 47 -21.43 -3.98 8.80
CA ILE A 47 -20.30 -4.41 7.99
C ILE A 47 -19.11 -3.51 8.33
N ASP A 48 -18.28 -3.96 9.26
CA ASP A 48 -17.12 -3.22 9.72
C ASP A 48 -15.96 -3.31 8.70
N ILE A 49 -15.55 -2.16 8.15
CA ILE A 49 -14.46 -2.08 7.17
C ILE A 49 -13.38 -1.12 7.65
N PHE A 50 -12.14 -1.60 7.73
CA PHE A 50 -10.96 -0.80 8.03
C PHE A 50 -10.25 -0.40 6.74
N VAL A 51 -10.09 0.91 6.49
CA VAL A 51 -9.33 1.45 5.37
C VAL A 51 -7.96 1.92 5.86
N ASP A 52 -6.98 1.05 5.68
CA ASP A 52 -5.60 1.27 6.11
C ASP A 52 -4.89 2.24 5.17
N ILE A 53 -4.56 3.45 5.66
CA ILE A 53 -3.86 4.50 4.91
C ILE A 53 -2.43 4.71 5.42
N LEU A 54 -1.56 5.25 4.56
CA LEU A 54 -0.14 5.48 4.90
C LEU A 54 0.05 6.43 6.10
N GLU A 55 -0.74 7.49 6.17
CA GLU A 55 -0.68 8.56 7.16
C GLU A 55 -2.09 9.07 7.43
N ASP A 56 -2.43 9.37 8.68
CA ASP A 56 -3.75 9.86 9.06
C ASP A 56 -4.04 11.22 8.41
N ASN A 57 -5.18 11.32 7.73
CA ASN A 57 -5.48 12.50 6.92
C ASN A 57 -6.99 12.73 6.79
N LYS A 58 -7.48 13.75 7.49
CA LYS A 58 -8.90 14.14 7.51
C LYS A 58 -9.51 14.47 6.14
N ILE A 59 -8.69 14.81 5.13
CA ILE A 59 -9.18 15.05 3.76
C ILE A 59 -9.50 13.71 3.08
N ILE A 60 -8.65 12.70 3.28
CA ILE A 60 -8.85 11.34 2.73
C ILE A 60 -10.03 10.66 3.45
N GLU A 61 -10.10 10.81 4.77
CA GLU A 61 -11.21 10.34 5.59
C GLU A 61 -12.57 10.88 5.09
N LYS A 62 -12.67 12.21 4.92
CA LYS A 62 -13.85 12.85 4.33
C LYS A 62 -14.16 12.40 2.90
N GLU A 63 -13.13 12.22 2.06
CA GLU A 63 -13.30 11.70 0.70
C GLU A 63 -13.91 10.29 0.71
N ILE A 64 -13.38 9.38 1.54
CA ILE A 64 -13.84 7.99 1.62
C ILE A 64 -15.28 7.93 2.18
N ASN A 65 -15.58 8.68 3.23
CA ASN A 65 -16.94 8.76 3.79
C ASN A 65 -17.95 9.30 2.76
N PHE A 66 -17.61 10.37 2.04
CA PHE A 66 -18.42 10.87 0.94
C PHE A 66 -18.60 9.82 -0.18
N ILE A 67 -17.58 9.01 -0.47
CA ILE A 67 -17.72 7.92 -1.45
C ILE A 67 -18.65 6.80 -0.95
N LEU A 68 -18.72 6.53 0.35
CA LEU A 68 -19.71 5.62 0.94
C LEU A 68 -21.15 6.16 0.78
N GLU A 69 -21.38 7.43 1.09
CA GLU A 69 -22.68 8.08 0.85
C GLU A 69 -23.11 7.95 -0.63
N ASN A 70 -22.21 8.27 -1.57
CA ASN A 70 -22.47 8.09 -3.00
C ASN A 70 -22.68 6.64 -3.43
N PHE A 71 -22.10 5.66 -2.71
CA PHE A 71 -22.32 4.24 -2.97
C PHE A 71 -23.71 3.80 -2.50
N THR A 72 -24.13 4.19 -1.30
CA THR A 72 -25.48 3.91 -0.78
C THR A 72 -26.56 4.71 -1.52
N ASP A 73 -26.21 5.78 -2.23
CA ASP A 73 -27.10 6.45 -3.18
C ASP A 73 -27.06 5.90 -4.62
N SER A 74 -26.13 4.98 -4.93
CA SER A 74 -25.93 4.48 -6.29
C SER A 74 -27.06 3.58 -6.80
N VAL A 75 -27.21 3.52 -8.12
CA VAL A 75 -28.10 2.56 -8.81
C VAL A 75 -27.79 1.11 -8.40
N LYS A 76 -26.50 0.78 -8.21
CA LYS A 76 -26.08 -0.58 -7.83
C LYS A 76 -26.57 -0.95 -6.42
N TYR A 77 -26.47 -0.05 -5.45
CA TYR A 77 -27.07 -0.31 -4.14
C TYR A 77 -28.60 -0.35 -4.21
N LYS A 78 -29.22 0.70 -4.77
CA LYS A 78 -30.69 0.87 -4.75
C LYS A 78 -31.45 -0.21 -5.52
N ASN A 79 -30.94 -0.65 -6.66
CA ASN A 79 -31.65 -1.56 -7.58
C ASN A 79 -31.13 -3.00 -7.54
N TYR A 80 -30.03 -3.28 -6.82
CA TYR A 80 -29.56 -4.65 -6.61
C TYR A 80 -29.55 -4.98 -5.11
N TRP A 81 -28.60 -4.45 -4.33
CA TRP A 81 -28.42 -4.87 -2.94
C TRP A 81 -29.64 -4.61 -2.03
N LYS A 82 -30.25 -3.43 -2.13
CA LYS A 82 -31.45 -3.07 -1.36
C LYS A 82 -32.68 -3.90 -1.74
N LEU A 83 -32.81 -4.30 -3.01
CA LEU A 83 -33.89 -5.21 -3.47
C LEU A 83 -33.60 -6.67 -3.10
N PHE A 84 -32.32 -7.07 -3.04
CA PHE A 84 -31.85 -8.34 -2.52
C PHE A 84 -31.99 -8.45 -0.97
N GLY A 85 -32.55 -7.42 -0.33
CA GLY A 85 -32.80 -7.37 1.10
C GLY A 85 -31.62 -6.95 1.96
N ILE A 86 -30.44 -6.68 1.38
CA ILE A 86 -29.27 -6.21 2.11
C ILE A 86 -29.43 -4.70 2.36
N LYS A 87 -29.55 -4.34 3.64
CA LYS A 87 -29.71 -2.97 4.14
C LYS A 87 -28.71 -2.63 5.25
N ASN A 88 -27.80 -3.56 5.53
CA ASN A 88 -26.79 -3.49 6.57
C ASN A 88 -25.88 -2.26 6.37
N GLU A 89 -25.60 -1.53 7.45
CA GLU A 89 -24.74 -0.36 7.40
C GLU A 89 -23.29 -0.79 7.16
N ILE A 90 -22.55 -0.03 6.34
CA ILE A 90 -21.10 -0.19 6.23
C ILE A 90 -20.45 0.82 7.17
N LYS A 91 -19.75 0.34 8.19
CA LYS A 91 -19.07 1.19 9.17
C LYS A 91 -17.59 1.28 8.83
N LEU A 92 -17.13 2.51 8.60
CA LEU A 92 -15.77 2.78 8.17
C LEU A 92 -14.88 3.24 9.32
N ASN A 93 -13.79 2.51 9.51
CA ASN A 93 -12.67 2.95 10.34
C ASN A 93 -11.50 3.29 9.42
N ILE A 94 -11.05 4.54 9.42
CA ILE A 94 -10.09 5.06 8.43
C ILE A 94 -8.88 5.61 9.17
N GLY A 95 -7.69 5.10 8.84
CA GLY A 95 -6.45 5.57 9.46
C GLY A 95 -5.26 4.65 9.19
N ASN A 96 -4.10 5.02 9.71
CA ASN A 96 -2.93 4.16 9.72
C ASN A 96 -3.14 3.08 10.80
N ILE A 97 -3.23 1.81 10.38
CA ILE A 97 -3.45 0.66 11.28
C ILE A 97 -2.50 0.59 12.49
N ASP A 98 -1.28 1.14 12.38
CA ASP A 98 -0.28 1.12 13.44
C ASP A 98 -0.65 2.04 14.63
N ASN A 99 -1.55 3.01 14.43
CA ASN A 99 -2.08 3.88 15.47
C ASN A 99 -3.25 3.23 16.24
N TRP A 100 -3.90 2.21 15.67
CA TRP A 100 -5.11 1.57 16.21
C TRP A 100 -4.78 0.38 17.13
N LYS A 101 -4.11 0.64 18.26
CA LYS A 101 -3.54 -0.38 19.16
C LYS A 101 -4.51 -1.48 19.58
N GLU A 102 -5.75 -1.14 19.90
CA GLU A 102 -6.77 -2.07 20.41
C GLU A 102 -7.47 -2.85 19.30
N LEU A 103 -7.68 -2.23 18.14
CA LEU A 103 -8.36 -2.83 17.00
C LEU A 103 -7.43 -3.71 16.13
N LYS A 104 -6.16 -3.32 16.02
CA LYS A 104 -5.13 -3.99 15.20
C LYS A 104 -5.00 -5.50 15.47
N PRO A 105 -5.05 -6.02 16.71
CA PRO A 105 -5.05 -7.46 16.97
C PRO A 105 -6.21 -8.21 16.28
N SER A 106 -7.45 -7.70 16.37
CA SER A 106 -8.60 -8.33 15.70
C SER A 106 -8.50 -8.25 14.18
N LEU A 107 -8.03 -7.13 13.62
CA LEU A 107 -7.75 -7.00 12.18
C LEU A 107 -6.69 -8.00 11.67
N ILE A 108 -5.74 -8.41 12.53
CA ILE A 108 -4.69 -9.39 12.20
C ILE A 108 -5.19 -10.83 12.34
N ALA A 109 -6.04 -11.10 13.34
CA ALA A 109 -6.57 -12.44 13.61
C ALA A 109 -7.64 -12.85 12.58
N ASP A 110 -8.67 -12.01 12.42
CA ASP A 110 -9.92 -12.38 11.73
C ASP A 110 -10.12 -11.61 10.41
N GLY A 111 -9.31 -10.57 10.15
CA GLY A 111 -9.53 -9.62 9.06
C GLY A 111 -9.42 -10.22 7.66
N ILE A 112 -10.49 -10.10 6.87
CA ILE A 112 -10.50 -10.50 5.45
C ILE A 112 -10.04 -9.31 4.60
N VAL A 113 -8.87 -9.43 3.97
CA VAL A 113 -8.32 -8.40 3.09
C VAL A 113 -9.10 -8.35 1.77
N LEU A 114 -10.03 -7.40 1.66
CA LEU A 114 -10.84 -7.16 0.46
C LEU A 114 -10.04 -6.45 -0.64
N TYR A 115 -9.09 -5.60 -0.25
CA TYR A 115 -8.12 -5.01 -1.17
C TYR A 115 -6.75 -4.91 -0.48
N GLY A 116 -5.70 -5.26 -1.20
CA GLY A 116 -4.32 -4.95 -0.82
C GLY A 116 -3.39 -5.17 -1.99
N LYS A 117 -2.18 -4.60 -1.93
CA LYS A 117 -1.12 -5.10 -2.81
C LYS A 117 -0.67 -6.44 -2.27
N TYR A 118 -0.65 -7.47 -3.12
CA TYR A 118 -0.09 -8.77 -2.76
C TYR A 118 1.34 -8.59 -2.22
N LYS A 119 1.52 -8.93 -0.94
CA LYS A 119 2.82 -9.07 -0.30
C LYS A 119 2.99 -10.57 -0.01
N PRO A 120 3.97 -11.25 -0.62
CA PRO A 120 4.25 -12.63 -0.21
C PRO A 120 4.62 -12.62 1.28
N LYS A 121 4.07 -13.55 2.07
CA LYS A 121 4.59 -13.85 3.41
C LYS A 121 5.97 -14.48 3.23
N ILE A 122 7.01 -13.66 3.27
CA ILE A 122 8.40 -14.11 3.23
C ILE A 122 8.64 -14.88 4.54
N LYS A 123 8.76 -16.21 4.45
CA LYS A 123 9.00 -17.12 5.58
C LYS A 123 10.47 -17.06 6.00
N GLU A 124 10.90 -15.89 6.47
CA GLU A 124 12.30 -15.50 6.70
C GLU A 124 13.07 -15.12 5.42
N GLY A 125 13.99 -14.17 5.59
CA GLY A 125 14.83 -13.59 4.55
C GLY A 125 14.49 -12.14 4.17
N GLN A 126 15.51 -11.37 3.73
CA GLN A 126 15.31 -10.04 3.18
C GLN A 126 15.10 -10.11 1.66
N HIS A 127 13.99 -9.53 1.18
CA HIS A 127 13.79 -9.33 -0.24
C HIS A 127 14.61 -8.12 -0.71
N ASN A 128 15.66 -8.42 -1.46
CA ASN A 128 16.67 -7.47 -1.87
C ASN A 128 16.68 -7.29 -3.39
N VAL A 129 16.78 -6.04 -3.84
CA VAL A 129 16.75 -5.66 -5.25
C VAL A 129 18.11 -5.12 -5.65
N PHE A 130 18.77 -5.86 -6.53
CA PHE A 130 20.05 -5.51 -7.11
C PHE A 130 19.81 -4.60 -8.32
N PHE A 131 20.37 -3.39 -8.27
CA PHE A 131 20.45 -2.50 -9.42
C PHE A 131 21.89 -2.50 -9.94
N ILE A 132 22.06 -3.02 -11.16
CA ILE A 132 23.36 -3.19 -11.82
C ILE A 132 23.38 -2.32 -13.08
N TRP A 133 24.28 -1.33 -13.15
CA TRP A 133 24.38 -0.40 -14.27
C TRP A 133 25.81 -0.20 -14.74
N GLU A 134 25.96 0.04 -16.04
CA GLU A 134 27.26 0.29 -16.68
C GLU A 134 27.66 1.78 -16.59
N ASN A 135 28.82 2.14 -17.14
CA ASN A 135 29.37 3.48 -17.00
C ASN A 135 28.47 4.57 -17.61
N ILE A 136 27.95 5.45 -16.76
CA ILE A 136 27.02 6.51 -17.15
C ILE A 136 27.77 7.59 -17.96
N LYS A 137 27.34 7.85 -19.19
CA LYS A 137 27.76 9.00 -20.01
C LYS A 137 26.61 10.01 -20.17
N PRO A 138 26.89 11.33 -20.27
CA PRO A 138 28.19 11.99 -20.09
C PRO A 138 28.63 12.09 -18.61
N ASN A 139 29.88 12.50 -18.37
CA ASN A 139 30.46 12.58 -17.02
C ASN A 139 29.66 13.44 -16.02
N ALA A 140 29.12 14.58 -16.44
CA ALA A 140 28.28 15.44 -15.58
C ALA A 140 27.02 14.70 -15.06
N LYS A 141 26.35 13.95 -15.94
CA LYS A 141 25.19 13.10 -15.60
C LYS A 141 25.57 12.03 -14.57
N ARG A 142 26.74 11.39 -14.73
CA ARG A 142 27.28 10.41 -13.78
C ARG A 142 27.53 11.01 -12.39
N VAL A 143 28.11 12.21 -12.33
CA VAL A 143 28.36 12.90 -11.05
C VAL A 143 27.06 13.24 -10.35
N LEU A 144 26.08 13.81 -11.05
CA LEU A 144 24.77 14.15 -10.49
C LEU A 144 23.99 12.91 -10.02
N PHE A 145 24.03 11.82 -10.79
CA PHE A 145 23.43 10.55 -10.40
C PHE A 145 24.08 9.98 -9.14
N ASN A 146 25.42 9.90 -9.09
CA ASN A 146 26.15 9.42 -7.93
C ASN A 146 25.88 10.25 -6.67
N LYS A 147 25.79 11.59 -6.79
CA LYS A 147 25.40 12.48 -5.68
C LYS A 147 24.00 12.17 -5.13
N LYS A 148 23.07 11.66 -5.95
CA LYS A 148 21.72 11.27 -5.51
C LYS A 148 21.68 9.86 -4.94
N VAL A 149 22.42 8.89 -5.48
CA VAL A 149 22.48 7.52 -4.93
C VAL A 149 23.27 7.49 -3.62
N PHE A 150 24.53 7.93 -3.64
CA PHE A 150 25.47 7.74 -2.53
C PHE A 150 25.55 8.94 -1.59
N GLY A 151 25.07 10.10 -2.01
CA GLY A 151 25.25 11.36 -1.29
C GLY A 151 26.56 12.05 -1.66
N TYR A 152 26.88 13.12 -0.92
CA TYR A 152 28.15 13.84 -1.04
C TYR A 152 28.44 14.69 0.20
N LYS A 153 29.71 15.03 0.41
CA LYS A 153 30.12 16.06 1.37
C LYS A 153 30.37 17.37 0.63
N GLN A 154 30.00 18.48 1.24
CA GLN A 154 30.33 19.83 0.77
C GLN A 154 30.61 20.70 1.99
N ASN A 155 31.82 21.26 2.03
CA ASN A 155 32.38 21.93 3.22
C ASN A 155 32.25 20.99 4.45
N LYS A 156 31.77 21.51 5.58
CA LYS A 156 31.52 20.74 6.82
C LYS A 156 30.17 19.98 6.83
N LYS A 157 29.37 20.02 5.76
CA LYS A 157 28.03 19.39 5.71
C LYS A 157 28.05 18.10 4.87
N SER A 158 27.37 17.06 5.38
CA SER A 158 27.18 15.78 4.70
C SER A 158 25.73 15.68 4.22
N TYR A 159 25.54 15.33 2.95
CA TYR A 159 24.23 15.13 2.34
C TYR A 159 24.05 13.65 2.03
N HIS A 160 23.15 12.98 2.76
CA HIS A 160 22.85 11.56 2.55
C HIS A 160 22.13 11.34 1.21
N GLY A 161 22.58 10.34 0.46
CA GLY A 161 21.88 9.86 -0.74
C GLY A 161 20.85 8.79 -0.42
N LEU A 162 20.08 8.39 -1.44
CA LEU A 162 19.03 7.36 -1.32
C LEU A 162 19.55 6.08 -0.65
N LEU A 163 20.79 5.68 -0.91
CA LEU A 163 21.37 4.45 -0.38
C LEU A 163 21.42 4.45 1.15
N VAL A 164 21.82 5.56 1.78
CA VAL A 164 21.82 5.69 3.24
C VAL A 164 20.40 5.89 3.77
N GLN A 165 19.57 6.68 3.09
CA GLN A 165 18.20 6.97 3.52
C GLN A 165 17.30 5.73 3.59
N TYR A 166 17.51 4.78 2.67
CA TYR A 166 16.68 3.59 2.50
C TYR A 166 17.41 2.28 2.85
N LYS A 167 18.46 2.37 3.70
CA LYS A 167 19.22 1.21 4.21
C LYS A 167 19.67 0.22 3.11
N GLY A 168 20.10 0.76 1.97
CA GLY A 168 20.71 -0.03 0.91
C GLY A 168 22.22 -0.12 1.08
N GLU A 169 22.84 -1.05 0.37
CA GLU A 169 24.28 -1.30 0.42
C GLU A 169 24.93 -1.23 -0.97
N ARG A 170 26.22 -0.91 -0.99
CA ARG A 170 26.99 -0.81 -2.23
C ARG A 170 27.90 -2.02 -2.37
N LEU A 171 27.51 -2.93 -3.26
CA LEU A 171 28.26 -4.15 -3.54
C LEU A 171 29.43 -3.95 -4.52
N GLY A 172 29.46 -2.85 -5.29
CA GLY A 172 30.58 -2.63 -6.20
C GLY A 172 30.57 -1.32 -7.00
N LYS A 173 31.34 -1.31 -8.11
CA LYS A 173 31.25 -0.26 -9.14
C LYS A 173 30.01 -0.55 -10.00
N GLY A 174 29.01 0.33 -9.95
CA GLY A 174 27.77 0.14 -10.72
C GLY A 174 26.83 -0.93 -10.17
N CYS A 175 26.98 -1.34 -8.91
CA CYS A 175 26.10 -2.31 -8.25
C CYS A 175 25.71 -1.84 -6.85
N ILE A 176 24.42 -1.82 -6.56
CA ILE A 176 23.84 -1.64 -5.21
C ILE A 176 22.77 -2.69 -4.98
N VAL A 177 22.55 -3.03 -3.72
CA VAL A 177 21.41 -3.81 -3.24
C VAL A 177 20.56 -2.93 -2.33
N VAL A 178 19.24 -3.04 -2.43
CA VAL A 178 18.30 -2.24 -1.63
C VAL A 178 17.09 -3.07 -1.23
N PRO A 179 16.48 -2.83 -0.05
CA PRO A 179 15.22 -3.47 0.33
C PRO A 179 14.12 -3.25 -0.71
N ILE A 180 13.33 -4.29 -1.01
CA ILE A 180 12.31 -4.26 -2.07
C ILE A 180 11.24 -3.19 -1.84
N GLU A 181 10.94 -2.88 -0.59
CA GLU A 181 10.01 -1.84 -0.12
C GLU A 181 10.40 -0.46 -0.62
N HIS A 182 11.71 -0.24 -0.84
CA HIS A 182 12.28 1.04 -1.24
C HIS A 182 12.77 1.07 -2.70
N SER A 183 12.74 -0.07 -3.40
CA SER A 183 13.19 -0.23 -4.79
C SER A 183 12.54 0.75 -5.78
N SER A 184 11.32 1.23 -5.50
CA SER A 184 10.59 2.21 -6.31
C SER A 184 11.28 3.58 -6.40
N PHE A 185 11.94 4.03 -5.32
CA PHE A 185 12.68 5.29 -5.28
C PHE A 185 13.92 5.23 -6.18
N PHE A 186 14.65 4.11 -6.14
CA PHE A 186 15.80 3.87 -7.00
C PHE A 186 15.39 3.73 -8.46
N HIS A 187 14.36 2.94 -8.77
CA HIS A 187 13.84 2.80 -10.14
C HIS A 187 13.44 4.16 -10.74
N SER A 188 12.78 5.02 -9.95
CA SER A 188 12.43 6.38 -10.35
C SER A 188 13.66 7.25 -10.63
N LEU A 189 14.75 7.09 -9.87
CA LEU A 189 16.01 7.78 -10.14
C LEU A 189 16.67 7.29 -11.45
N PHE A 190 16.77 5.98 -11.67
CA PHE A 190 17.32 5.41 -12.91
C PHE A 190 16.53 5.89 -14.14
N LYS A 191 15.19 5.91 -14.06
CA LYS A 191 14.31 6.44 -15.10
C LYS A 191 14.51 7.94 -15.33
N LYS A 192 14.52 8.76 -14.26
CA LYS A 192 14.75 10.22 -14.33
C LYS A 192 16.08 10.55 -15.02
N PHE A 193 17.14 9.82 -14.72
CA PHE A 193 18.44 10.04 -15.33
C PHE A 193 18.61 9.35 -16.70
N LYS A 194 17.65 8.53 -17.17
CA LYS A 194 17.79 7.70 -18.38
C LYS A 194 19.07 6.85 -18.32
N VAL A 195 19.23 6.06 -17.26
CA VAL A 195 20.38 5.16 -17.06
C VAL A 195 19.93 3.72 -17.33
N ASN A 196 20.64 3.04 -18.22
CA ASN A 196 20.41 1.62 -18.49
C ASN A 196 20.81 0.81 -17.24
N VAL A 197 19.85 0.08 -16.68
CA VAL A 197 20.03 -0.69 -15.45
C VAL A 197 19.40 -2.06 -15.61
N ARG A 198 20.16 -3.10 -15.25
CA ARG A 198 19.66 -4.46 -15.07
C ARG A 198 19.19 -4.58 -13.63
N ILE A 199 17.96 -5.04 -13.44
CA ILE A 199 17.34 -5.21 -12.13
C ILE A 199 17.21 -6.70 -11.86
N LYS A 200 17.83 -7.20 -10.79
CA LYS A 200 17.60 -8.56 -10.29
C LYS A 200 16.91 -8.48 -8.93
N LYS A 201 15.91 -9.33 -8.71
CA LYS A 201 15.26 -9.51 -7.41
C LYS A 201 15.84 -10.79 -6.80
N VAL A 202 16.21 -10.74 -5.53
CA VAL A 202 16.80 -11.86 -4.78
C VAL A 202 16.07 -11.97 -3.44
N LEU A 203 15.86 -13.19 -2.99
CA LEU A 203 15.45 -13.50 -1.62
C LEU A 203 16.66 -14.07 -0.92
N GLU A 204 17.19 -13.35 0.05
CA GLU A 204 18.32 -13.77 0.87
C GLU A 204 17.77 -14.31 2.19
N TYR A 205 17.86 -15.63 2.38
CA TYR A 205 17.58 -16.29 3.66
C TYR A 205 18.77 -16.09 4.62
N TYR A 206 18.48 -16.04 5.92
CA TYR A 206 19.48 -15.95 7.00
C TYR A 206 19.41 -17.21 7.87
#